data_AF-A0A151SMH8-F1
#
_entry.id   AF-A0A151SMH8-F1
#
_cell.length_a   1.000
_cell.length_b   1.000
_cell.length_c   1.000
_cell.angle_alpha   90.00
_cell.angle_beta   90.00
_cell.angle_gamma   90.00
#
_symmetry.space_group_name_H-M   'P 1'
#
loop_
_entity.id
_entity.type
_entity.pdbx_description
1 polymer ?
#
loop_
_entity_poly.entity_id
_entity_poly.type
_entity_poly.pdbx_seq_one_letter_code
_entity_poly.pdbx_strand_id
1 'polypeptide(L)'
;MIPVEIGEPSFRRAHFDESNNEAELRVNLDVVEDIRDRAQVVAEATKQRYKRRFDSKVKPREFREGDLVWRATGEARKDPRQGKLAPN
;
A
#
# COMPACT_ATOMS: atom_id res chain seq x y z
N MET A 1 52.14 1.62 -32.62
CA MET A 1 51.42 0.37 -32.30
C MET A 1 51.22 0.36 -30.79
N ILE A 2 49.97 0.36 -30.31
CA ILE A 2 49.66 0.46 -28.87
C ILE A 2 49.08 -0.89 -28.43
N PRO A 3 49.60 -1.54 -27.38
CA PRO A 3 49.02 -2.76 -26.87
C PRO A 3 47.69 -2.44 -26.17
N VAL A 4 46.64 -3.17 -26.55
CA VAL A 4 45.35 -3.16 -25.84
C VAL A 4 45.46 -4.13 -24.69
N GLU A 5 45.35 -3.64 -23.45
CA GLU A 5 45.23 -4.49 -22.28
C GLU A 5 43.82 -5.11 -22.26
N ILE A 6 43.74 -6.40 -22.57
CA ILE A 6 42.53 -7.19 -22.34
C ILE A 6 42.60 -7.59 -20.86
N GLY A 7 41.94 -6.82 -19.99
CA GLY A 7 41.82 -7.15 -18.57
C GLY A 7 41.17 -8.53 -18.36
N GLU A 8 41.52 -9.20 -17.27
CA GLU A 8 40.97 -10.51 -16.93
C GLU A 8 39.44 -10.51 -16.95
N PRO A 9 38.79 -11.53 -17.52
CA PRO A 9 37.34 -11.63 -17.51
C PRO A 9 36.87 -11.68 -16.06
N SER A 10 35.89 -10.84 -15.72
CA SER A 10 35.27 -10.89 -14.41
C SER A 10 34.62 -12.26 -14.18
N PHE A 11 34.49 -12.66 -12.91
CA PHE A 11 33.84 -13.93 -12.54
C PHE A 11 32.48 -14.11 -13.21
N ARG A 12 31.68 -13.04 -13.33
CA ARG A 12 30.40 -13.03 -14.03
C ARG A 12 30.51 -13.36 -15.52
N ARG A 13 31.57 -12.90 -16.20
CA ARG A 13 31.85 -13.25 -17.61
C ARG A 13 32.37 -14.67 -17.75
N ALA A 14 33.21 -15.11 -16.82
CA ALA A 14 33.79 -16.45 -16.84
C ALA A 14 32.74 -17.56 -16.60
N HIS A 15 31.72 -17.27 -15.79
CA HIS A 15 30.65 -18.20 -15.42
C HIS A 15 29.28 -17.83 -16.01
N PHE A 16 29.26 -17.18 -17.17
CA PHE A 16 28.02 -16.83 -17.83
C PHE A 16 27.36 -18.08 -18.43
N ASP A 17 26.19 -18.46 -17.90
CA ASP A 17 25.31 -19.48 -18.48
C ASP A 17 23.93 -18.88 -18.71
N GLU A 18 23.60 -18.65 -19.98
CA GLU A 18 22.34 -18.03 -20.40
C GLU A 18 21.13 -18.88 -20.00
N SER A 19 21.24 -20.20 -20.14
CA SER A 19 20.14 -21.13 -19.86
C SER A 19 19.80 -21.19 -18.38
N ASN A 20 20.82 -21.25 -17.53
CA ASN A 20 20.66 -21.25 -16.08
C ASN A 20 20.17 -19.88 -15.57
N ASN A 21 20.68 -18.78 -16.14
CA ASN A 21 20.22 -17.43 -15.77
C ASN A 21 18.74 -17.21 -16.10
N GLU A 22 18.26 -17.69 -17.25
CA GLU A 22 16.84 -17.58 -17.60
C GLU A 22 15.95 -18.40 -16.66
N ALA A 23 16.37 -19.62 -16.32
CA ALA A 23 15.66 -20.47 -15.36
C ALA A 23 15.59 -19.82 -13.97
N GLU A 24 16.72 -19.34 -13.44
CA GLU A 24 16.80 -18.63 -12.16
C GLU A 24 15.98 -17.33 -12.17
N LEU A 25 15.95 -16.60 -13.29
CA LEU A 25 15.13 -15.39 -13.42
C LEU A 25 13.64 -15.72 -13.32
N ARG A 26 13.18 -16.79 -13.97
CA ARG A 26 11.78 -17.23 -13.87
C ARG A 26 11.41 -17.62 -12.44
N VAL A 27 12.26 -18.41 -11.77
CA VAL A 27 12.06 -18.78 -10.36
C VAL A 27 11.98 -17.55 -9.46
N ASN A 28 12.87 -16.57 -9.66
CA ASN A 28 12.84 -15.34 -8.88
C ASN A 28 11.54 -14.54 -9.09
N LEU A 29 11.01 -14.49 -10.31
CA LEU A 29 9.74 -13.82 -10.60
C LEU A 29 8.57 -14.53 -9.89
N ASP A 30 8.50 -15.86 -9.99
CA ASP A 30 7.45 -16.65 -9.33
C ASP A 30 7.45 -16.43 -7.81
N VAL A 31 8.65 -16.41 -7.19
CA VAL A 31 8.79 -16.15 -5.74
C VAL A 31 8.31 -14.74 -5.37
N VAL A 32 8.58 -13.75 -6.21
CA VAL A 32 8.13 -12.36 -5.99
C VAL A 32 6.61 -12.25 -6.08
N GLU A 33 6.00 -12.94 -7.04
CA GLU A 33 4.54 -13.00 -7.20
C GLU A 33 3.89 -13.67 -5.98
N ASP A 34 4.40 -14.81 -5.53
CA ASP A 34 3.94 -15.50 -4.33
C ASP A 34 3.95 -14.61 -3.07
N ILE A 35 5.02 -13.83 -2.89
CA ILE A 35 5.15 -12.90 -1.77
C ILE A 35 4.12 -11.78 -1.89
N ARG A 36 3.94 -11.24 -3.10
CA ARG A 36 2.98 -10.15 -3.36
C ARG A 36 1.55 -10.61 -3.10
N ASP A 37 1.18 -11.80 -3.54
CA ASP A 37 -0.15 -12.35 -3.34
C ASP A 37 -0.46 -12.57 -1.86
N ARG A 38 0.50 -13.14 -1.11
CA ARG A 38 0.37 -13.28 0.35
C ARG A 38 0.23 -11.92 1.03
N ALA A 39 1.02 -10.93 0.63
CA ALA A 39 0.93 -9.58 1.17
C ALA A 39 -0.43 -8.94 0.86
N GLN A 40 -0.97 -9.15 -0.35
CA GLN A 40 -2.28 -8.64 -0.75
C GLN A 40 -3.42 -9.25 0.08
N VAL A 41 -3.37 -10.56 0.35
CA VAL A 41 -4.34 -11.24 1.23
C VAL A 41 -4.32 -10.62 2.64
N VAL A 42 -3.13 -10.40 3.21
CA VAL A 42 -2.99 -9.77 4.54
C VAL A 42 -3.50 -8.33 4.54
N ALA A 43 -3.20 -7.56 3.49
CA ALA A 43 -3.66 -6.18 3.35
C ALA A 43 -5.19 -6.09 3.28
N GLU A 44 -5.82 -6.91 2.44
CA GLU A 44 -7.28 -6.96 2.31
C GLU A 44 -7.96 -7.45 3.60
N ALA A 45 -7.42 -8.49 4.24
CA ALA A 45 -7.92 -8.95 5.54
C ALA A 45 -7.86 -7.83 6.60
N THR A 46 -6.77 -7.07 6.62
CA THR A 46 -6.60 -5.94 7.53
C THR A 46 -7.62 -4.85 7.25
N LYS A 47 -7.78 -4.44 5.98
CA LYS A 47 -8.77 -3.46 5.54
C LYS A 47 -10.19 -3.86 5.93
N GLN A 48 -10.56 -5.13 5.71
CA GLN A 48 -11.87 -5.65 6.11
C GLN A 48 -12.08 -5.64 7.63
N ARG A 49 -11.06 -6.00 8.42
CA ARG A 49 -11.12 -5.94 9.89
C ARG A 49 -11.36 -4.51 10.37
N TYR A 50 -10.63 -3.55 9.82
CA TYR A 50 -10.83 -2.13 10.13
C TYR A 50 -12.24 -1.66 9.78
N LYS A 51 -12.71 -1.96 8.56
CA LYS A 51 -14.06 -1.61 8.12
C LYS A 51 -15.13 -2.19 9.05
N ARG A 52 -15.07 -3.49 9.35
CA ARG A 52 -16.03 -4.15 10.27
C ARG A 52 -16.03 -3.51 11.66
N ARG A 53 -14.86 -3.16 12.20
CA ARG A 53 -14.76 -2.53 13.52
C ARG A 53 -15.33 -1.11 13.54
N PHE A 54 -15.18 -0.37 12.45
CA PHE A 54 -15.75 0.95 12.31
C PHE A 54 -17.27 0.86 12.13
N ASP A 55 -17.72 0.08 11.14
CA ASP A 55 -19.12 -0.08 10.79
C ASP A 55 -19.95 -0.65 11.95
N SER A 56 -19.38 -1.55 12.79
CA SER A 56 -20.09 -2.08 13.96
C SER A 56 -20.41 -1.03 15.02
N LYS A 57 -19.68 0.09 15.06
CA LYS A 57 -19.95 1.21 15.96
C LYS A 57 -20.90 2.25 15.35
N VAL A 58 -20.99 2.29 14.01
CA VAL A 58 -21.84 3.24 13.30
C VAL A 58 -23.25 2.65 13.22
N LYS A 59 -24.18 3.21 13.99
CA LYS A 59 -25.60 2.91 13.82
C LYS A 59 -26.14 3.78 12.68
N PRO A 60 -26.63 3.20 11.57
CA PRO A 60 -27.29 3.97 10.53
C PRO A 60 -28.50 4.68 11.12
N ARG A 61 -28.68 5.95 10.77
CA ARG A 61 -29.84 6.77 11.16
C ARG A 61 -30.49 7.25 9.88
N GLU A 62 -31.80 7.01 9.78
CA GLU A 62 -32.63 7.59 8.74
C GLU A 62 -33.19 8.92 9.26
N PHE A 63 -33.16 9.94 8.41
CA PHE A 63 -33.71 11.26 8.71
C PHE A 63 -34.76 11.59 7.66
N ARG A 64 -35.84 12.25 8.07
CA ARG A 64 -36.92 12.74 7.22
C ARG A 64 -36.92 14.26 7.19
N GLU A 65 -37.61 14.82 6.20
CA GLU A 65 -37.80 16.26 6.13
C GLU A 65 -38.56 16.75 7.39
N GLY A 66 -38.00 17.77 8.06
CA GLY A 66 -38.49 18.26 9.36
C GLY A 66 -37.74 17.72 10.59
N ASP A 67 -36.88 16.71 10.46
CA ASP A 67 -36.09 16.21 11.58
C ASP A 67 -34.99 17.20 12.01
N LEU A 68 -34.99 17.57 13.29
CA LEU A 68 -33.95 18.41 13.88
C LEU A 68 -32.76 17.54 14.33
N VAL A 69 -31.59 17.74 13.73
CA VAL A 69 -30.37 16.99 14.05
C VAL A 69 -29.31 17.91 14.66
N TRP A 70 -28.83 17.57 15.85
CA TRP A 70 -27.74 18.30 16.50
C TRP A 70 -26.41 17.98 15.82
N ARG A 71 -25.87 18.93 15.05
CA ARG A 71 -24.56 18.78 14.37
C ARG A 71 -23.43 19.06 15.35
N ALA A 72 -22.45 18.15 15.44
CA ALA A 72 -21.29 18.32 16.30
C ALA A 72 -20.39 19.49 15.88
N THR A 73 -20.43 19.86 14.60
CA THR A 73 -19.67 20.97 14.02
C THR A 73 -20.43 22.31 13.95
N GLY A 74 -21.61 22.39 14.56
CA GLY A 74 -22.31 23.67 14.71
C GLY A 74 -21.46 24.70 15.46
N GLU A 75 -21.65 26.00 15.18
CA GLU A 75 -20.85 27.08 15.78
C GLU A 75 -20.78 27.00 17.31
N ALA A 76 -21.86 26.54 17.96
CA ALA A 76 -21.94 26.34 19.40
C ALA A 76 -20.89 25.37 20.00
N ARG A 77 -20.22 24.55 19.20
CA ARG A 77 -19.16 23.62 19.64
C ARG A 77 -17.81 23.84 18.93
N LYS A 78 -17.67 24.90 18.13
CA LYS A 78 -16.35 25.26 17.56
C LYS A 78 -15.42 25.66 18.70
N ASP A 79 -14.25 25.02 18.78
CA ASP A 79 -13.20 25.45 19.70
C ASP A 79 -12.72 26.84 19.27
N PRO A 80 -12.80 27.89 20.12
CA PRO A 80 -12.35 29.23 19.76
C PRO A 80 -10.87 29.30 19.33
N ARG A 81 -10.08 28.28 19.68
CA ARG A 81 -8.66 28.15 19.29
C ARG A 81 -8.47 27.59 17.88
N GLN A 82 -9.50 27.01 17.29
CA GLN A 82 -9.45 26.50 15.92
C GLN A 82 -9.65 27.64 14.93
N GLY A 83 -8.65 27.84 14.07
CA GLY A 83 -8.66 28.90 13.06
C GLY A 83 -9.56 28.59 11.85
N LYS A 84 -9.50 29.45 10.84
CA LYS A 84 -10.32 29.40 9.61
C LYS A 84 -10.25 28.09 8.81
N LEU A 85 -9.25 27.24 9.07
CA LEU A 85 -9.02 25.96 8.38
C LEU A 85 -9.59 24.74 9.12
N ALA A 86 -10.37 24.97 10.18
CA ALA A 86 -10.99 23.88 10.92
C ALA A 86 -12.08 23.17 10.09
N PRO A 87 -12.33 21.87 10.35
CA PRO A 87 -13.45 21.16 9.73
C PRO A 87 -14.78 21.86 10.04
N ASN A 88 -15.61 22.04 9.01
CA ASN A 88 -16.91 22.71 9.08
C ASN A 88 -18.04 21.88 9.66
#